data_AF-A0AB39QNC8-F1
#
_entry.id   AF-A0AB39QNC8-F1
#
_cell.length_a   1.000
_cell.length_b   1.000
_cell.length_c   1.000
_cell.angle_alpha   90.00
_cell.angle_beta   90.00
_cell.angle_gamma   90.00
#
_symmetry.space_group_name_H-M   'P 1'
#
loop_
_entity.id
_entity.type
_entity.pdbx_description
1 polymer ?
#
loop_
_entity_poly.entity_id
_entity_poly.type
_entity_poly.pdbx_seq_one_letter_code
_entity_poly.pdbx_strand_id
1 'polypeptide(L)'
;MPGTVLLLAASPTGKGRLVDAASVLPVLAAVPPSILSGTETANVVELADPLEPQAVLTRLRAAAAAPGPLTVFVTGQLHLDRRQRLPHLALARTTPATVRYTGLPWHWVREELRLRPAGATTLVLDLHADPETWEQLHTVPLDSGRNNAVHGRIAPPPARREVGSPSYMKAVATVLRSGHRPAMAELHRQVLARLGADVAADMLLSTHTPDSGDPHDAISAAARDGRYAEADELAARWEEAAARAHGPASEDALHWSEVRADLAMFAGDAARSCRTWLTVAHARLAAGQPSDAPAVEAAADRAHHQWGHIKDAARARELGPALAELRLRVPGRREGALENVQQHLRQLQTN
;
A
#
# COMPACT_ATOMS: atom_id res chain seq x y z
N MET A 1 12.92 -17.50 1.83
CA MET A 1 13.80 -16.51 2.52
C MET A 1 13.33 -16.38 3.95
N PRO A 2 14.24 -16.23 4.94
CA PRO A 2 13.84 -16.10 6.33
C PRO A 2 13.02 -14.82 6.54
N GLY A 3 11.94 -14.90 7.31
CA GLY A 3 11.19 -13.74 7.73
C GLY A 3 11.86 -13.02 8.90
N THR A 4 11.51 -11.75 9.10
CA THR A 4 11.92 -10.99 10.29
C THR A 4 10.68 -10.56 11.08
N VAL A 5 10.76 -10.72 12.40
CA VAL A 5 9.70 -10.33 13.34
C VAL A 5 10.28 -9.35 14.35
N LEU A 6 9.64 -8.20 14.50
CA LEU A 6 9.96 -7.23 15.54
C LEU A 6 8.78 -7.10 16.50
N LEU A 7 8.99 -7.48 17.76
CA LEU A 7 8.03 -7.32 18.85
C LEU A 7 8.41 -6.06 19.63
N LEU A 8 7.58 -5.03 19.57
CA LEU A 8 7.77 -3.77 20.29
C LEU A 8 6.63 -3.56 21.28
N ALA A 9 6.92 -3.71 22.56
CA ALA A 9 6.02 -3.32 23.63
C ALA A 9 6.57 -2.06 24.31
N ALA A 10 5.82 -0.95 24.26
CA ALA A 10 6.29 0.33 24.77
C ALA A 10 5.21 1.05 25.58
N SER A 11 5.46 1.17 26.88
CA SER A 11 4.64 1.92 27.83
C SER A 11 5.51 2.69 28.83
N PRO A 12 5.14 3.91 29.24
CA PRO A 12 5.77 4.57 30.38
C PRO A 12 5.66 3.74 31.65
N THR A 13 6.66 3.79 32.51
CA THR A 13 6.66 3.08 33.80
C THR A 13 5.95 3.85 34.94
N GLY A 14 5.61 5.12 34.70
CA GLY A 14 5.05 6.03 35.71
C GLY A 14 3.52 6.20 35.66
N LYS A 15 3.03 7.21 36.39
CA LYS A 15 1.59 7.54 36.51
C LYS A 15 0.86 7.86 35.20
N GLY A 16 1.61 8.08 34.11
CA GLY A 16 1.06 8.30 32.77
C GLY A 16 0.84 7.01 31.97
N ARG A 17 1.06 5.83 32.56
CA ARG A 17 0.82 4.53 31.90
C ARG A 17 -0.68 4.36 31.62
N LEU A 18 -1.02 4.17 30.34
CA LEU A 18 -2.38 3.91 29.86
C LEU A 18 -2.60 2.42 29.58
N VAL A 19 -1.53 1.67 29.31
CA VAL A 19 -1.59 0.23 29.01
C VAL A 19 -0.37 -0.49 29.57
N ASP A 20 -0.55 -1.72 30.05
CA ASP A 20 0.55 -2.63 30.35
C ASP A 20 1.01 -3.36 29.08
N ALA A 21 1.79 -2.68 28.25
CA ALA A 21 2.21 -3.17 26.95
C ALA A 21 3.08 -4.43 27.06
N ALA A 22 4.04 -4.45 27.98
CA ALA A 22 5.00 -5.56 28.14
C ALA A 22 4.32 -6.88 28.53
N SER A 23 3.10 -6.83 29.10
CA SER A 23 2.33 -8.04 29.44
C SER A 23 2.02 -8.96 28.26
N VAL A 24 2.18 -8.50 27.01
CA VAL A 24 1.94 -9.31 25.82
C VAL A 24 3.17 -10.10 25.34
N LEU A 25 4.38 -9.73 25.78
CA LEU A 25 5.61 -10.35 25.29
C LEU A 25 5.70 -11.85 25.64
N PRO A 26 5.43 -12.31 26.87
CA PRO A 26 5.43 -13.74 27.18
C PRO A 26 4.39 -14.52 26.36
N VAL A 27 3.28 -13.85 26.03
CA VAL A 27 2.15 -14.43 25.29
C VAL A 27 2.52 -14.63 23.82
N LEU A 28 3.24 -13.67 23.22
CA LEU A 28 3.78 -13.76 21.85
C LEU A 28 5.00 -14.67 21.75
N ALA A 29 5.88 -14.69 22.76
CA ALA A 29 7.04 -15.58 22.81
C ALA A 29 6.66 -17.06 22.82
N ALA A 30 5.44 -17.39 23.27
CA ALA A 30 4.88 -18.75 23.19
C ALA A 30 4.41 -19.15 21.78
N VAL A 31 4.38 -18.23 20.81
CA VAL A 31 4.04 -18.52 19.42
C VAL A 31 5.31 -18.91 18.65
N PRO A 32 5.30 -20.00 17.86
CA PRO A 32 6.47 -20.39 17.08
C PRO A 32 6.92 -19.26 16.12
N PRO A 33 8.24 -19.00 15.97
CA PRO A 33 8.75 -17.96 15.08
C PRO A 33 8.28 -18.08 13.62
N SER A 34 8.11 -19.30 13.12
CA SER A 34 7.59 -19.56 11.78
C SER A 34 6.14 -19.08 11.60
N ILE A 35 5.33 -19.19 12.66
CA ILE A 35 3.95 -18.70 12.68
C ILE A 35 3.91 -17.17 12.83
N LEU A 36 4.75 -16.61 13.70
CA LEU A 36 4.88 -15.15 13.88
C LEU A 36 5.37 -14.43 12.62
N SER A 37 6.15 -15.10 11.76
CA SER A 37 6.67 -14.54 10.51
C SER A 37 5.88 -14.93 9.26
N GLY A 38 5.16 -16.06 9.28
CA GLY A 38 4.53 -16.64 8.09
C GLY A 38 5.53 -17.28 7.14
N THR A 39 6.74 -17.58 7.62
CA THR A 39 7.83 -18.18 6.85
C THR A 39 8.39 -19.39 7.59
N GLU A 40 9.07 -20.29 6.89
CA GLU A 40 9.64 -21.50 7.49
C GLU A 40 10.67 -21.20 8.60
N THR A 41 11.46 -20.13 8.42
CA THR A 41 12.50 -19.70 9.37
C THR A 41 12.36 -18.20 9.63
N ALA A 42 12.60 -17.78 10.88
CA ALA A 42 12.41 -16.39 11.27
C ALA A 42 13.42 -15.88 12.28
N ASN A 43 13.82 -14.62 12.11
CA ASN A 43 14.56 -13.88 13.12
C ASN A 43 13.57 -13.05 13.96
N VAL A 44 13.51 -13.30 15.27
CA VAL A 44 12.63 -12.57 16.19
C VAL A 44 13.47 -11.63 17.06
N VAL A 45 13.09 -10.36 17.09
CA VAL A 45 13.71 -9.33 17.94
C VAL A 45 12.63 -8.77 18.86
N GLU A 46 12.90 -8.76 20.15
CA GLU A 46 12.00 -8.24 21.18
C GLU A 46 12.54 -6.96 21.81
N LEU A 47 11.66 -5.98 21.99
CA LEU A 47 11.90 -4.72 22.69
C LEU A 47 10.82 -4.51 23.74
N ALA A 48 11.18 -4.72 25.01
CA ALA A 48 10.33 -4.53 26.17
C ALA A 48 10.61 -3.16 26.82
N ASP A 49 9.59 -2.29 26.84
CA ASP A 49 9.62 -0.94 27.40
C ASP A 49 10.97 -0.23 27.15
N PRO A 50 11.37 -0.03 25.88
CA PRO A 50 12.65 0.58 25.56
C PRO A 50 12.73 2.00 26.15
N LEU A 51 13.92 2.41 26.59
CA LEU A 51 14.12 3.71 27.25
C LEU A 51 14.41 4.84 26.27
N GLU A 52 15.09 4.52 25.16
CA GLU A 52 15.65 5.49 24.23
C GLU A 52 15.10 5.28 22.81
N PRO A 53 14.62 6.34 22.13
CA PRO A 53 14.07 6.22 20.79
C PRO A 53 15.10 5.75 19.76
N GLN A 54 16.37 6.12 19.92
CA GLN A 54 17.44 5.68 19.02
C GLN A 54 17.71 4.18 19.08
N ALA A 55 17.55 3.56 20.26
CA ALA A 55 17.68 2.11 20.40
C ALA A 55 16.58 1.38 19.62
N VAL A 56 15.35 1.91 19.65
CA VAL A 56 14.25 1.37 18.84
C VAL A 56 14.51 1.57 17.35
N LEU A 57 14.93 2.75 16.93
CA LEU A 57 15.25 3.04 15.52
C LEU A 57 16.37 2.14 14.98
N THR A 58 17.42 1.89 15.76
CA THR A 58 18.51 1.00 15.32
C THR A 58 17.98 -0.41 15.03
N ARG A 59 17.08 -0.91 15.88
CA ARG A 59 16.48 -2.25 15.72
C ARG A 59 15.48 -2.29 14.57
N LEU A 60 14.65 -1.26 14.44
CA LEU A 60 13.72 -1.12 13.33
C LEU A 60 14.46 -1.04 11.99
N ARG A 61 15.53 -0.25 11.91
CA ARG A 61 16.36 -0.13 10.70
C ARG A 61 17.03 -1.44 10.33
N ALA A 62 17.59 -2.15 11.31
CA ALA A 62 18.17 -3.47 11.07
C ALA A 62 17.11 -4.47 10.55
N ALA A 63 15.91 -4.46 11.13
CA ALA A 63 14.80 -5.28 10.65
C ALA A 63 14.32 -4.85 9.25
N ALA A 64 14.29 -3.55 8.97
CA ALA A 64 13.88 -3.00 7.68
C ALA A 64 14.88 -3.31 6.56
N ALA A 65 16.17 -3.42 6.88
CA ALA A 65 17.22 -3.81 5.94
C ALA A 65 17.25 -5.33 5.67
N ALA A 66 16.60 -6.14 6.51
CA ALA A 66 16.56 -7.58 6.32
C ALA A 66 15.77 -7.95 5.05
N PRO A 67 16.28 -8.87 4.22
CA PRO A 67 15.59 -9.29 3.01
C PRO A 67 14.46 -10.27 3.38
N GLY A 68 13.40 -10.33 2.56
CA GLY A 68 12.20 -11.15 2.86
C GLY A 68 11.14 -10.40 3.68
N PRO A 69 10.07 -11.06 4.13
CA PRO A 69 8.94 -10.40 4.79
C PRO A 69 9.29 -9.93 6.20
N LEU A 70 8.75 -8.76 6.58
CA LEU A 70 8.89 -8.16 7.90
C LEU A 70 7.51 -8.06 8.57
N THR A 71 7.32 -8.68 9.73
CA THR A 71 6.13 -8.46 10.58
C THR A 71 6.53 -7.70 11.84
N VAL A 72 5.94 -6.52 12.08
CA VAL A 72 6.19 -5.71 13.28
C VAL A 72 4.93 -5.71 14.14
N PHE A 73 5.01 -6.29 15.33
CA PHE A 73 3.96 -6.25 16.33
C PHE A 73 4.25 -5.09 17.28
N VAL A 74 3.39 -4.07 17.30
CA VAL A 74 3.54 -2.90 18.18
C VAL A 74 2.40 -2.88 19.17
N THR A 75 2.73 -2.94 20.45
CA THR A 75 1.80 -2.72 21.56
C THR A 75 2.29 -1.53 22.38
N GLY A 76 1.44 -0.57 22.67
CA GLY A 76 1.88 0.58 23.44
C GLY A 76 0.87 1.69 23.52
N GLN A 77 1.34 2.87 23.92
CA GLN A 77 0.49 4.06 23.99
C GLN A 77 1.05 5.22 23.19
N LEU A 78 0.13 5.99 22.59
CA LEU A 78 0.43 7.17 21.80
C LEU A 78 0.18 8.44 22.63
N HIS A 79 1.15 9.35 22.59
CA HIS A 79 1.04 10.69 23.14
C HIS A 79 1.27 11.74 22.04
N LEU A 80 0.63 12.89 22.19
CA LEU A 80 0.77 13.98 21.24
C LEU A 80 1.92 14.92 21.65
N ASP A 81 2.86 15.19 20.75
CA ASP A 81 3.73 16.36 20.94
C ASP A 81 2.89 17.62 20.71
N ARG A 82 2.59 18.34 21.78
CA ARG A 82 1.81 19.59 21.73
C ARG A 82 2.42 20.68 20.86
N ARG A 83 3.74 20.68 20.63
CA ARG A 83 4.40 21.69 19.80
C ARG A 83 4.29 21.38 18.32
N GLN A 84 4.63 20.15 17.92
CA GLN A 84 4.62 19.77 16.50
C GLN A 84 3.29 19.15 16.06
N ARG A 85 2.39 18.87 17.00
CA ARG A 85 1.11 18.17 16.76
C ARG A 85 1.34 16.81 16.07
N LEU A 86 2.40 16.10 16.46
CA LEU A 86 2.75 14.79 15.91
C LEU A 86 2.59 13.68 16.95
N PRO A 87 1.98 12.54 16.60
CA PRO A 87 1.86 11.39 17.50
C PRO A 87 3.24 10.74 17.72
N HIS A 88 3.50 10.37 18.97
CA HIS A 88 4.70 9.66 19.40
C HIS A 88 4.29 8.40 20.15
N LEU A 89 4.96 7.28 19.87
CA LEU A 89 4.90 6.10 20.73
C LEU A 89 5.67 6.41 22.03
N ALA A 90 4.98 6.36 23.16
CA ALA A 90 5.56 6.65 24.45
C ALA A 90 6.47 5.50 24.91
N LEU A 91 7.69 5.85 25.30
CA LEU A 91 8.71 4.92 25.79
C LEU A 91 8.74 4.90 27.33
N ALA A 92 9.58 4.05 27.92
CA ALA A 92 9.57 3.80 29.37
C ALA A 92 9.66 5.07 30.24
N ARG A 93 10.42 6.08 29.78
CA ARG A 93 10.64 7.36 30.49
C ARG A 93 9.79 8.51 29.95
N THR A 94 8.89 8.25 29.01
CA THR A 94 8.09 9.29 28.38
C THR A 94 7.03 9.83 29.33
N THR A 95 6.95 11.15 29.42
CA THR A 95 5.87 11.88 30.07
C THR A 95 5.21 12.82 29.06
N PRO A 96 4.01 13.35 29.32
CA PRO A 96 3.40 14.36 28.44
C PRO A 96 4.28 15.61 28.22
N ALA A 97 5.15 15.97 29.17
CA ALA A 97 6.05 17.12 29.06
C ALA A 97 7.33 16.80 28.26
N THR A 98 7.78 15.55 28.26
CA THR A 98 9.05 15.12 27.65
C THR A 98 8.88 14.32 26.36
N VAL A 99 7.64 14.12 25.90
CA VAL A 99 7.29 13.26 24.75
C VAL A 99 8.11 13.57 23.50
N ARG A 100 8.34 14.85 23.20
CA ARG A 100 9.13 15.29 22.04
C ARG A 100 10.58 14.78 22.04
N TYR A 101 11.15 14.54 23.22
CA TYR A 101 12.56 14.18 23.37
C TYR A 101 12.76 12.70 23.73
N THR A 102 11.74 12.07 24.31
CA THR A 102 11.84 10.72 24.88
C THR A 102 10.91 9.71 24.20
N GLY A 103 9.84 10.17 23.56
CA GLY A 103 8.97 9.32 22.76
C GLY A 103 9.58 9.06 21.38
N LEU A 104 9.12 8.00 20.71
CA LEU A 104 9.46 7.71 19.33
C LEU A 104 8.43 8.36 18.39
N PRO A 105 8.81 9.37 17.58
CA PRO A 105 7.88 9.97 16.62
C PRO A 105 7.34 8.91 15.65
N TRP A 106 6.01 8.82 15.49
CA TRP A 106 5.42 7.75 14.67
C TRP A 106 5.87 7.83 13.20
N HIS A 107 6.00 9.05 12.67
CA HIS A 107 6.47 9.25 11.30
C HIS A 107 7.88 8.69 11.06
N TRP A 108 8.74 8.57 12.09
CA TRP A 108 10.04 7.91 11.90
C TRP A 108 9.89 6.40 11.64
N VAL A 109 8.90 5.75 12.27
CA VAL A 109 8.60 4.34 11.98
C VAL A 109 8.20 4.18 10.51
N ARG A 110 7.32 5.07 10.02
CA ARG A 110 6.95 5.13 8.59
C ARG A 110 8.19 5.34 7.71
N GLU A 111 9.04 6.31 8.04
CA GLU A 111 10.23 6.62 7.24
C GLU A 111 11.23 5.47 7.17
N GLU A 112 11.48 4.73 8.26
CA GLU A 112 12.38 3.57 8.26
C GLU A 112 11.87 2.43 7.36
N LEU A 113 10.55 2.33 7.17
CA LEU A 113 9.91 1.29 6.36
C LEU A 113 9.68 1.70 4.90
N ARG A 114 9.86 2.98 4.54
CA ARG A 114 9.44 3.53 3.23
C ARG A 114 10.10 2.89 2.01
N LEU A 115 11.33 2.40 2.17
CA LEU A 115 12.11 1.81 1.07
C LEU A 115 11.82 0.32 0.87
N ARG A 116 11.01 -0.29 1.74
CA ARG A 116 10.65 -1.69 1.59
C ARG A 116 9.64 -1.87 0.45
N PRO A 117 9.72 -2.98 -0.31
CA PRO A 117 8.74 -3.29 -1.35
C PRO A 117 7.32 -3.32 -0.80
N ALA A 118 6.34 -2.96 -1.63
CA ALA A 118 4.93 -3.08 -1.28
C ALA A 118 4.58 -4.53 -0.90
N GLY A 119 3.82 -4.70 0.19
CA GLY A 119 3.44 -6.02 0.70
C GLY A 119 4.55 -6.78 1.45
N ALA A 120 5.79 -6.28 1.47
CA ALA A 120 6.88 -6.93 2.20
C ALA A 120 6.92 -6.60 3.71
N THR A 121 5.99 -5.76 4.19
CA THR A 121 5.91 -5.32 5.59
C THR A 121 4.48 -5.36 6.09
N THR A 122 4.27 -6.01 7.23
CA THR A 122 3.01 -6.05 7.96
C THR A 122 3.22 -5.44 9.36
N LEU A 123 2.37 -4.50 9.73
CA LEU A 123 2.26 -3.92 11.06
C LEU A 123 1.01 -4.47 11.74
N VAL A 124 1.19 -5.06 12.92
CA VAL A 124 0.09 -5.49 13.79
C VAL A 124 0.09 -4.58 15.02
N LEU A 125 -0.96 -3.80 15.21
CA LEU A 125 -0.97 -2.66 16.14
C LEU A 125 -2.03 -2.84 17.25
N ASP A 126 -1.61 -2.65 18.50
CA ASP A 126 -2.50 -2.57 19.67
C ASP A 126 -2.10 -1.34 20.51
N LEU A 127 -2.65 -0.19 20.12
CA LEU A 127 -2.25 1.11 20.64
C LEU A 127 -3.31 1.67 21.58
N HIS A 128 -2.91 2.48 22.56
CA HIS A 128 -3.82 3.24 23.42
C HIS A 128 -3.49 4.73 23.30
N ALA A 129 -4.46 5.56 22.93
CA ALA A 129 -4.23 6.99 22.78
C ALA A 129 -4.48 7.75 24.10
N ASP A 130 -3.67 8.76 24.40
CA ASP A 130 -4.06 9.78 25.36
C ASP A 130 -5.21 10.66 24.81
N PRO A 131 -5.90 11.46 25.64
CA PRO A 131 -7.06 12.23 25.19
C PRO A 131 -6.78 13.17 24.01
N GLU A 132 -5.61 13.82 23.99
CA GLU A 132 -5.25 14.77 22.92
C GLU A 132 -4.94 14.04 21.60
N THR A 133 -4.24 12.92 21.66
CA THR A 133 -3.97 12.09 20.47
C THR A 133 -5.27 11.48 19.95
N TRP A 134 -6.15 11.01 20.85
CA TRP A 134 -7.44 10.44 20.48
C TRP A 134 -8.29 11.43 19.68
N GLU A 135 -8.41 12.67 20.16
CA GLU A 135 -9.13 13.73 19.45
C GLU A 135 -8.49 14.03 18.08
N GLN A 136 -7.16 14.11 18.00
CA GLN A 136 -6.48 14.36 16.74
C GLN A 136 -6.73 13.23 15.72
N LEU A 137 -6.69 11.96 16.15
CA LEU A 137 -6.80 10.80 15.26
C LEU A 137 -8.16 10.70 14.55
N HIS A 138 -9.21 11.32 15.09
CA HIS A 138 -10.51 11.45 14.40
C HIS A 138 -10.44 12.34 13.15
N THR A 139 -9.45 13.24 13.09
CA THR A 139 -9.27 14.20 11.98
C THR A 139 -8.08 13.85 11.10
N VAL A 140 -7.00 13.33 11.69
CA VAL A 140 -5.76 12.98 11.00
C VAL A 140 -5.41 11.55 11.36
N PRO A 141 -5.68 10.57 10.46
CA PRO A 141 -5.37 9.17 10.71
C PRO A 141 -3.87 8.95 11.00
N LEU A 142 -3.57 7.90 11.76
CA LEU A 142 -2.20 7.50 12.03
C LEU A 142 -1.53 6.95 10.76
N ASP A 143 -0.71 7.77 10.11
CA ASP A 143 -0.03 7.39 8.87
C ASP A 143 1.12 6.40 9.12
N SER A 144 0.93 5.17 8.67
CA SER A 144 1.89 4.07 8.74
C SER A 144 2.54 3.75 7.39
N GLY A 145 2.34 4.58 6.37
CA GLY A 145 2.87 4.37 5.01
C GLY A 145 1.98 3.48 4.14
N ARG A 146 1.91 3.81 2.85
CA ARG A 146 0.98 3.19 1.88
C ARG A 146 1.35 1.76 1.47
N ASN A 147 2.65 1.43 1.57
CA ASN A 147 3.20 0.13 1.16
C ASN A 147 3.11 -0.95 2.25
N ASN A 148 2.69 -0.56 3.46
CA ASN A 148 2.65 -1.43 4.62
C ASN A 148 1.22 -1.94 4.86
N ALA A 149 1.10 -3.23 5.10
CA ALA A 149 -0.14 -3.78 5.64
C ALA A 149 -0.27 -3.40 7.12
N VAL A 150 -1.43 -2.92 7.54
CA VAL A 150 -1.66 -2.44 8.90
C VAL A 150 -2.96 -3.03 9.43
N HIS A 151 -2.87 -3.84 10.47
CA HIS A 151 -4.00 -4.47 11.13
C HIS A 151 -3.94 -4.25 12.63
N GLY A 152 -5.02 -3.83 13.25
CA GLY A 152 -4.94 -3.45 14.64
C GLY A 152 -6.08 -2.60 15.13
N ARG A 153 -5.82 -1.96 16.25
CA ARG A 153 -6.71 -0.96 16.83
C ARG A 153 -5.94 0.12 17.57
N ILE A 154 -6.59 1.25 17.73
CA ILE A 154 -6.23 2.28 18.69
C ILE A 154 -7.39 2.38 19.68
N ALA A 155 -7.12 2.10 20.95
CA ALA A 155 -8.08 2.21 22.03
C ALA A 155 -8.20 3.67 22.50
N PRO A 156 -9.40 4.09 22.94
CA PRO A 156 -9.58 5.39 23.58
C PRO A 156 -8.78 5.48 24.90
N PRO A 157 -8.60 6.70 25.45
CA PRO A 157 -8.00 6.86 26.76
C PRO A 157 -8.79 6.06 27.81
N PRO A 158 -8.12 5.26 28.67
CA PRO A 158 -8.80 4.49 29.70
C PRO A 158 -9.46 5.39 30.74
N ALA A 159 -10.38 4.82 31.52
CA ALA A 159 -10.99 5.54 32.62
C ALA A 159 -9.94 6.01 33.64
N ARG A 160 -10.27 7.05 34.40
CA ARG A 160 -9.32 7.70 35.30
C ARG A 160 -8.77 6.70 36.33
N ARG A 161 -7.44 6.57 36.39
CA ARG A 161 -6.67 5.65 37.25
C ARG A 161 -6.75 4.17 36.88
N GLU A 162 -7.28 3.84 35.70
CA GLU A 162 -7.20 2.48 35.16
C GLU A 162 -6.04 2.36 34.16
N VAL A 163 -5.47 1.16 34.11
CA VAL A 163 -4.49 0.78 33.10
C VAL A 163 -5.19 -0.23 32.19
N GLY A 164 -5.31 0.11 30.92
CA GLY A 164 -5.86 -0.75 29.89
C GLY A 164 -5.02 -2.01 29.70
N SER A 165 -5.66 -3.03 29.11
CA SER A 165 -4.97 -4.26 28.71
C SER A 165 -4.78 -4.29 27.19
N PRO A 166 -3.66 -4.83 26.67
CA PRO A 166 -3.47 -5.04 25.25
C PRO A 166 -4.26 -6.27 24.78
N SER A 167 -5.59 -6.16 24.82
CA SER A 167 -6.52 -7.27 24.57
C SER A 167 -6.45 -7.75 23.12
N TYR A 168 -6.30 -6.84 22.16
CA TYR A 168 -6.15 -7.18 20.75
C TYR A 168 -4.91 -8.02 20.49
N MET A 169 -3.75 -7.61 21.00
CA MET A 169 -2.51 -8.34 20.78
C MET A 169 -2.49 -9.68 21.54
N LYS A 170 -3.10 -9.75 22.73
CA LYS A 170 -3.32 -11.02 23.45
C LYS A 170 -4.21 -11.98 22.66
N ALA A 171 -5.26 -11.47 22.02
CA ALA A 171 -6.12 -12.26 21.16
C ALA A 171 -5.39 -12.73 19.90
N VAL A 172 -4.62 -11.86 19.21
CA VAL A 172 -3.75 -12.23 18.08
C VAL A 172 -2.85 -13.40 18.45
N ALA A 173 -2.10 -13.27 19.55
CA ALA A 173 -1.22 -14.34 20.01
C ALA A 173 -1.99 -15.63 20.29
N THR A 174 -3.19 -15.55 20.86
CA THR A 174 -4.05 -16.72 21.13
C THR A 174 -4.46 -17.43 19.85
N VAL A 175 -4.81 -16.71 18.78
CA VAL A 175 -5.11 -17.32 17.47
C VAL A 175 -3.87 -18.01 16.90
N LEU A 176 -2.73 -17.33 16.91
CA LEU A 176 -1.49 -17.84 16.32
C LEU A 176 -0.92 -19.04 17.08
N ARG A 177 -1.19 -19.18 18.39
CA ARG A 177 -0.80 -20.37 19.16
C ARG A 177 -1.46 -21.67 18.68
N SER A 178 -2.51 -21.60 17.86
CA SER A 178 -3.10 -22.79 17.22
C SER A 178 -2.13 -23.49 16.24
N GLY A 179 -1.01 -22.85 15.90
CA GLY A 179 -0.01 -23.39 14.98
C GLY A 179 -0.30 -23.12 13.50
N HIS A 180 -1.39 -22.41 13.20
CA HIS A 180 -1.71 -21.92 11.87
C HIS A 180 -1.67 -20.39 11.84
N ARG A 181 -1.11 -19.82 10.77
CA ARG A 181 -1.16 -18.38 10.48
C ARG A 181 -2.18 -18.16 9.35
N PRO A 182 -3.41 -17.69 9.66
CA PRO A 182 -4.32 -17.22 8.63
C PRO A 182 -3.75 -16.00 7.90
N ALA A 183 -4.38 -15.65 6.79
CA ALA A 183 -4.23 -14.32 6.21
C ALA A 183 -4.44 -13.22 7.26
N MET A 184 -3.68 -12.14 7.25
CA MET A 184 -3.72 -11.05 8.23
C MET A 184 -5.08 -10.38 8.32
N ALA A 185 -5.78 -10.19 7.19
CA ALA A 185 -7.15 -9.69 7.19
C ALA A 185 -8.13 -10.66 7.87
N GLU A 186 -7.92 -11.97 7.69
CA GLU A 186 -8.72 -13.02 8.35
C GLU A 186 -8.42 -13.07 9.84
N LEU A 187 -7.13 -13.07 10.22
CA LEU A 187 -6.66 -13.00 11.60
C LEU A 187 -7.26 -11.78 12.30
N HIS A 188 -7.23 -10.60 11.67
CA HIS A 188 -7.84 -9.38 12.19
C HIS A 188 -9.34 -9.57 12.45
N ARG A 189 -10.09 -10.08 11.47
CA ARG A 189 -11.54 -10.33 11.61
C ARG A 189 -11.85 -11.32 12.73
N GLN A 190 -11.08 -12.40 12.82
CA GLN A 190 -11.21 -13.42 13.86
C GLN A 190 -10.87 -12.89 15.25
N VAL A 191 -9.92 -11.96 15.37
CA VAL A 191 -9.58 -11.30 16.62
C VAL A 191 -10.70 -10.35 17.03
N LEU A 192 -11.21 -9.51 16.11
CA LEU A 192 -12.33 -8.61 16.39
C LEU A 192 -13.58 -9.39 16.82
N ALA A 193 -13.89 -10.51 16.15
CA ALA A 193 -15.00 -11.37 16.53
C ALA A 193 -14.87 -11.95 17.95
N ARG A 194 -13.64 -12.21 18.42
CA ARG A 194 -13.38 -12.68 19.79
C ARG A 194 -13.51 -11.59 20.84
N LEU A 195 -13.14 -10.35 20.50
CA LEU A 195 -13.20 -9.21 21.42
C LEU A 195 -14.63 -8.64 21.53
N GLY A 196 -15.44 -8.78 20.48
CA GLY A 196 -16.86 -8.40 20.52
C GLY A 196 -17.09 -6.93 20.89
N ALA A 197 -17.89 -6.69 21.92
CA ALA A 197 -18.26 -5.34 22.35
C ALA A 197 -17.09 -4.54 22.96
N ASP A 198 -16.01 -5.21 23.40
CA ASP A 198 -14.88 -4.55 24.07
C ASP A 198 -14.09 -3.61 23.14
N VAL A 199 -14.24 -3.75 21.83
CA VAL A 199 -13.60 -2.90 20.80
C VAL A 199 -14.57 -1.89 20.16
N ALA A 200 -15.80 -1.76 20.67
CA ALA A 200 -16.83 -0.91 20.05
C ALA A 200 -16.44 0.58 20.01
N ALA A 201 -15.65 1.04 20.98
CA ALA A 201 -15.15 2.41 21.06
C ALA A 201 -13.78 2.62 20.39
N ASP A 202 -13.18 1.54 19.86
CA ASP A 202 -11.82 1.58 19.32
C ASP A 202 -11.81 2.08 17.87
N MET A 203 -10.73 2.77 17.49
CA MET A 203 -10.44 3.03 16.08
C MET A 203 -9.78 1.79 15.49
N LEU A 204 -10.50 1.10 14.61
CA LEU A 204 -9.97 -0.08 13.94
C LEU A 204 -8.99 0.33 12.85
N LEU A 205 -7.78 -0.22 12.93
CA LEU A 205 -6.76 -0.07 11.91
C LEU A 205 -6.85 -1.29 11.02
N SER A 206 -7.38 -1.11 9.83
CA SER A 206 -7.22 -2.07 8.77
C SER A 206 -6.94 -1.27 7.51
N THR A 207 -5.66 -1.09 7.17
CA THR A 207 -5.38 -0.77 5.77
C THR A 207 -5.76 -2.03 5.01
N HIS A 208 -6.70 -1.89 4.10
CA HIS A 208 -6.92 -2.93 3.10
C HIS A 208 -5.69 -2.89 2.17
N THR A 209 -4.58 -3.44 2.66
CA THR A 209 -3.82 -4.32 1.79
C THR A 209 -4.62 -5.60 1.84
N PRO A 210 -5.29 -5.99 0.75
CA PRO A 210 -5.80 -7.33 0.69
C PRO A 210 -4.60 -8.23 0.97
N ASP A 211 -4.73 -9.12 1.95
CA ASP A 211 -3.88 -10.29 1.97
C ASP A 211 -4.30 -11.15 0.76
N SER A 212 -3.89 -10.73 -0.44
CA SER A 212 -3.91 -11.42 -1.73
C SER A 212 -3.54 -10.43 -2.86
N GLY A 213 -2.24 -10.29 -3.14
CA GLY A 213 -1.73 -9.82 -4.43
C GLY A 213 -1.56 -8.31 -4.61
N ASP A 214 -0.49 -7.95 -5.31
CA ASP A 214 -0.36 -6.69 -6.05
C ASP A 214 -1.70 -6.37 -6.75
N PRO A 215 -2.21 -5.12 -6.83
CA PRO A 215 -3.34 -4.81 -7.71
C PRO A 215 -3.16 -5.39 -9.12
N HIS A 216 -1.92 -5.47 -9.61
CA HIS A 216 -1.57 -6.20 -10.82
C HIS A 216 -1.82 -7.70 -10.72
N ASP A 217 -1.65 -8.36 -9.58
CA ASP A 217 -1.97 -9.78 -9.39
C ASP A 217 -3.47 -10.03 -9.46
N ALA A 218 -4.30 -9.17 -8.84
CA ALA A 218 -5.76 -9.30 -8.92
C ALA A 218 -6.27 -9.10 -10.35
N ILE A 219 -5.77 -8.06 -11.03
CA ILE A 219 -6.06 -7.80 -12.45
C ILE A 219 -5.54 -8.93 -13.33
N SER A 220 -4.31 -9.41 -13.09
CA SER A 220 -3.69 -10.50 -13.85
C SER A 220 -4.38 -11.84 -13.62
N ALA A 221 -4.90 -12.11 -12.41
CA ALA A 221 -5.68 -13.29 -12.12
C ALA A 221 -7.01 -13.24 -12.89
N ALA A 222 -7.74 -12.13 -12.83
CA ALA A 222 -8.96 -11.95 -13.60
C ALA A 222 -8.70 -12.07 -15.11
N ALA A 223 -7.63 -11.48 -15.63
CA ALA A 223 -7.24 -11.58 -17.04
C ALA A 223 -6.85 -13.02 -17.44
N ARG A 224 -6.11 -13.74 -16.60
CA ARG A 224 -5.75 -15.15 -16.84
C ARG A 224 -6.99 -16.06 -16.89
N ASP A 225 -8.01 -15.74 -16.11
CA ASP A 225 -9.30 -16.45 -16.11
C ASP A 225 -10.23 -16.00 -17.25
N GLY A 226 -9.79 -15.10 -18.14
CA GLY A 226 -10.59 -14.56 -19.25
C GLY A 226 -11.67 -13.55 -18.81
N ARG A 227 -11.68 -13.12 -17.55
CA ARG A 227 -12.63 -12.15 -16.97
C ARG A 227 -12.17 -10.71 -17.25
N TYR A 228 -11.97 -10.37 -18.51
CA TYR A 228 -11.37 -9.08 -18.91
C TYR A 228 -12.21 -7.86 -18.51
N ALA A 229 -13.54 -7.97 -18.48
CA ALA A 229 -14.41 -6.88 -18.04
C ALA A 229 -14.20 -6.54 -16.55
N GLU A 230 -14.11 -7.56 -15.70
CA GLU A 230 -13.84 -7.38 -14.28
C GLU A 230 -12.42 -6.83 -14.04
N ALA A 231 -11.44 -7.31 -14.81
CA ALA A 231 -10.07 -6.80 -14.78
C ALA A 231 -10.02 -5.31 -15.17
N ASP A 232 -10.76 -4.90 -16.21
CA ASP A 232 -10.84 -3.51 -16.66
C ASP A 232 -11.53 -2.61 -15.62
N GLU A 233 -12.61 -3.09 -14.98
CA GLU A 233 -13.27 -2.36 -13.89
C GLU A 233 -12.35 -2.16 -12.67
N LEU A 234 -11.56 -3.19 -12.32
CA LEU A 234 -10.53 -3.09 -11.28
C LEU A 234 -9.50 -2.02 -11.64
N ALA A 235 -8.93 -2.10 -12.84
CA ALA A 235 -7.93 -1.15 -13.32
C ALA A 235 -8.50 0.28 -13.42
N ALA A 236 -9.75 0.45 -13.84
CA ALA A 236 -10.42 1.75 -13.93
C ALA A 236 -10.60 2.41 -12.56
N ARG A 237 -10.94 1.63 -11.52
CA ARG A 237 -11.00 2.17 -10.14
C ARG A 237 -9.64 2.70 -9.68
N TRP A 238 -8.56 2.03 -10.04
CA TRP A 238 -7.20 2.46 -9.71
C TRP A 238 -6.76 3.67 -10.53
N GLU A 239 -7.07 3.72 -11.82
CA GLU A 239 -6.86 4.89 -12.68
C GLU A 239 -7.59 6.12 -12.12
N GLU A 240 -8.87 6.00 -11.77
CA GLU A 240 -9.64 7.09 -11.18
C GLU A 240 -9.08 7.54 -9.83
N ALA A 241 -8.66 6.59 -8.99
CA ALA A 241 -8.04 6.91 -7.70
C ALA A 241 -6.72 7.65 -7.88
N ALA A 242 -5.87 7.22 -8.82
CA ALA A 242 -4.61 7.88 -9.16
C ALA A 242 -4.87 9.27 -9.75
N ALA A 243 -5.84 9.41 -10.66
CA ALA A 243 -6.22 10.69 -11.25
C ALA A 243 -6.73 11.68 -10.18
N ARG A 244 -7.54 11.22 -9.21
CA ARG A 244 -8.01 12.04 -8.09
C ARG A 244 -6.87 12.48 -7.15
N ALA A 245 -5.88 11.62 -6.93
CA ALA A 245 -4.80 11.87 -5.98
C ALA A 245 -3.65 12.70 -6.58
N HIS A 246 -3.31 12.46 -7.84
CA HIS A 246 -2.08 12.94 -8.47
C HIS A 246 -2.33 13.70 -9.79
N GLY A 247 -3.57 13.77 -10.24
CA GLY A 247 -3.96 14.36 -11.51
C GLY A 247 -3.97 13.34 -12.66
N PRO A 248 -4.78 13.59 -13.70
CA PRO A 248 -5.02 12.63 -14.78
C PRO A 248 -3.81 12.39 -15.69
N ALA A 249 -2.81 13.27 -15.68
CA ALA A 249 -1.56 13.12 -16.46
C ALA A 249 -0.38 12.63 -15.60
N SER A 250 -0.62 12.19 -14.37
CA SER A 250 0.42 11.59 -13.53
C SER A 250 0.87 10.24 -14.09
N GLU A 251 2.13 9.87 -13.85
CA GLU A 251 2.64 8.55 -14.27
C GLU A 251 1.80 7.40 -13.69
N ASP A 252 1.30 7.53 -12.46
CA ASP A 252 0.43 6.52 -11.85
C ASP A 252 -0.91 6.38 -12.58
N ALA A 253 -1.55 7.49 -12.96
CA ALA A 253 -2.81 7.46 -13.71
C ALA A 253 -2.58 6.89 -15.12
N LEU A 254 -1.52 7.33 -15.78
CA LEU A 254 -1.17 6.85 -17.12
C LEU A 254 -0.83 5.36 -17.12
N HIS A 255 -0.07 4.88 -16.13
CA HIS A 255 0.22 3.45 -15.95
C HIS A 255 -1.06 2.60 -15.88
N TRP A 256 -2.08 3.04 -15.14
CA TRP A 256 -3.36 2.32 -15.12
C TRP A 256 -4.12 2.41 -16.46
N SER A 257 -4.04 3.53 -17.18
CA SER A 257 -4.56 3.62 -18.54
C SER A 257 -3.85 2.63 -19.50
N GLU A 258 -2.54 2.42 -19.35
CA GLU A 258 -1.78 1.44 -20.13
C GLU A 258 -2.22 0.01 -19.85
N VAL A 259 -2.37 -0.36 -18.57
CA VAL A 259 -2.91 -1.66 -18.17
C VAL A 259 -4.27 -1.90 -18.81
N ARG A 260 -5.16 -0.89 -18.79
CA ARG A 260 -6.47 -0.97 -19.43
C ARG A 260 -6.40 -1.12 -20.95
N ALA A 261 -5.43 -0.47 -21.59
CA ALA A 261 -5.20 -0.63 -23.01
C ALA A 261 -4.77 -2.08 -23.36
N ASP A 262 -3.92 -2.69 -22.54
CA ASP A 262 -3.51 -4.08 -22.71
C ASP A 262 -4.65 -5.07 -22.42
N LEU A 263 -5.49 -4.80 -21.40
CA LEU A 263 -6.69 -5.60 -21.12
C LEU A 263 -7.69 -5.56 -22.29
N ALA A 264 -7.88 -4.39 -22.91
CA ALA A 264 -8.71 -4.25 -24.11
C ALA A 264 -8.16 -5.07 -25.29
N MET A 265 -6.83 -5.10 -25.47
CA MET A 265 -6.18 -5.95 -26.46
C MET A 265 -6.44 -7.44 -26.16
N PHE A 266 -6.27 -7.89 -24.92
CA PHE A 266 -6.54 -9.28 -24.54
C PHE A 266 -8.01 -9.68 -24.71
N ALA A 267 -8.93 -8.73 -24.49
CA ALA A 267 -10.36 -8.91 -24.77
C ALA A 267 -10.72 -8.90 -26.28
N GLY A 268 -9.75 -8.66 -27.17
CA GLY A 268 -9.96 -8.57 -28.62
C GLY A 268 -10.51 -7.23 -29.11
N ASP A 269 -10.56 -6.21 -28.26
CA ASP A 269 -11.00 -4.85 -28.60
C ASP A 269 -9.79 -3.96 -28.98
N ALA A 270 -9.24 -4.24 -30.16
CA ALA A 270 -8.10 -3.50 -30.72
C ALA A 270 -8.39 -2.00 -30.89
N ALA A 271 -9.66 -1.63 -31.16
CA ALA A 271 -10.05 -0.24 -31.33
C ALA A 271 -10.01 0.53 -30.00
N ARG A 272 -10.50 -0.06 -28.91
CA ARG A 272 -10.38 0.53 -27.56
C ARG A 272 -8.92 0.60 -27.13
N SER A 273 -8.15 -0.46 -27.33
CA SER A 273 -6.72 -0.47 -27.01
C SER A 273 -5.97 0.65 -27.74
N CYS A 274 -6.17 0.77 -29.06
CA CYS A 274 -5.59 1.83 -29.88
C CYS A 274 -5.94 3.22 -29.35
N ARG A 275 -7.22 3.49 -29.07
CA ARG A 275 -7.69 4.78 -28.55
C ARG A 275 -7.03 5.13 -27.22
N THR A 276 -6.95 4.19 -26.29
CA THR A 276 -6.31 4.42 -24.99
C THR A 276 -4.83 4.71 -25.14
N TRP A 277 -4.09 3.98 -25.98
CA TRP A 277 -2.69 4.26 -26.26
C TRP A 277 -2.46 5.64 -26.91
N LEU A 278 -3.36 6.08 -27.81
CA LEU A 278 -3.35 7.45 -28.35
C LEU A 278 -3.52 8.49 -27.22
N THR A 279 -4.46 8.26 -26.30
CA THR A 279 -4.68 9.15 -25.14
C THR A 279 -3.44 9.22 -24.25
N VAL A 280 -2.81 8.09 -23.94
CA VAL A 280 -1.59 8.03 -23.12
C VAL A 280 -0.44 8.79 -23.77
N ALA A 281 -0.19 8.58 -25.07
CA ALA A 281 0.87 9.28 -25.79
C ALA A 281 0.64 10.81 -25.82
N HIS A 282 -0.60 11.24 -26.08
CA HIS A 282 -0.95 12.66 -26.04
C HIS A 282 -0.82 13.27 -24.64
N ALA A 283 -1.21 12.55 -23.59
CA ALA A 283 -1.08 13.03 -22.22
C ALA A 283 0.39 13.24 -21.82
N ARG A 284 1.28 12.31 -22.19
CA ARG A 284 2.73 12.47 -21.97
C ARG A 284 3.32 13.66 -22.72
N LEU A 285 2.95 13.85 -23.99
CA LEU A 285 3.36 15.01 -24.78
C LEU A 285 2.82 16.33 -24.18
N ALA A 286 1.56 16.35 -23.72
CA ALA A 286 0.96 17.51 -23.09
C ALA A 286 1.59 17.84 -21.72
N ALA A 287 2.12 16.83 -21.01
CA ALA A 287 2.91 16.98 -19.81
C ALA A 287 4.35 17.48 -20.07
N GLY A 288 4.72 17.72 -21.34
CA GLY A 288 6.01 18.28 -21.73
C GLY A 288 7.13 17.26 -21.93
N GLN A 289 6.81 15.96 -21.97
CA GLN A 289 7.81 14.94 -22.33
C GLN A 289 8.24 15.12 -23.80
N PRO A 290 9.54 14.99 -24.12
CA PRO A 290 10.01 15.14 -25.48
C PRO A 290 9.51 13.97 -26.35
N SER A 291 9.36 14.20 -27.65
CA SER A 291 8.79 13.21 -28.58
C SER A 291 9.65 11.96 -28.76
N ASP A 292 10.94 12.03 -28.45
CA ASP A 292 11.89 10.91 -28.46
C ASP A 292 12.02 10.22 -27.08
N ALA A 293 11.23 10.63 -26.08
CA ALA A 293 11.20 9.95 -24.79
C ALA A 293 10.75 8.49 -24.98
N PRO A 294 11.45 7.50 -24.39
CA PRO A 294 11.13 6.09 -24.59
C PRO A 294 9.67 5.72 -24.28
N ALA A 295 9.06 6.35 -23.26
CA ALA A 295 7.67 6.11 -22.88
C ALA A 295 6.64 6.70 -23.87
N VAL A 296 7.00 7.80 -24.55
CA VAL A 296 6.18 8.41 -25.60
C VAL A 296 6.28 7.59 -26.89
N GLU A 297 7.50 7.21 -27.29
CA GLU A 297 7.73 6.31 -28.43
C GLU A 297 6.98 4.98 -28.25
N ALA A 298 7.10 4.34 -27.08
CA ALA A 298 6.45 3.08 -26.79
C ALA A 298 4.91 3.17 -26.87
N ALA A 299 4.31 4.25 -26.37
CA ALA A 299 2.87 4.46 -26.46
C ALA A 299 2.42 4.66 -27.92
N ALA A 300 3.17 5.43 -28.72
CA ALA A 300 2.89 5.61 -30.15
C ALA A 300 3.05 4.29 -30.96
N ASP A 301 4.04 3.47 -30.60
CA ASP A 301 4.26 2.13 -31.15
C ASP A 301 3.11 1.18 -30.84
N ARG A 302 2.65 1.14 -29.59
CA ARG A 302 1.49 0.34 -29.20
C ARG A 302 0.21 0.83 -29.88
N ALA A 303 -0.04 2.14 -29.94
CA ALA A 303 -1.19 2.70 -30.65
C ALA A 303 -1.22 2.29 -32.13
N HIS A 304 -0.09 2.41 -32.82
CA HIS A 304 0.04 2.01 -34.23
C HIS A 304 -0.17 0.50 -34.41
N HIS A 305 0.51 -0.31 -33.60
CA HIS A 305 0.35 -1.76 -33.64
C HIS A 305 -1.12 -2.16 -33.50
N GLN A 306 -1.82 -1.65 -32.48
CA GLN A 306 -3.23 -1.98 -32.25
C GLN A 306 -4.13 -1.50 -33.37
N TRP A 307 -3.87 -0.31 -33.94
CA TRP A 307 -4.63 0.19 -35.09
C TRP A 307 -4.60 -0.77 -36.28
N GLY A 308 -3.43 -1.36 -36.57
CA GLY A 308 -3.28 -2.36 -37.64
C GLY A 308 -4.05 -3.67 -37.41
N HIS A 309 -4.46 -3.95 -36.17
CA HIS A 309 -5.27 -5.13 -35.81
C HIS A 309 -6.78 -4.86 -35.78
N ILE A 310 -7.22 -3.62 -36.05
CA ILE A 310 -8.65 -3.28 -36.10
C ILE A 310 -9.28 -3.87 -37.37
N LYS A 311 -10.14 -4.88 -37.19
CA LYS A 311 -10.85 -5.54 -38.30
C LYS A 311 -12.01 -4.71 -38.86
N ASP A 312 -12.62 -3.86 -38.04
CA ASP A 312 -13.70 -2.97 -38.45
C ASP A 312 -13.13 -1.76 -39.19
N ALA A 313 -13.35 -1.71 -40.51
CA ALA A 313 -12.86 -0.63 -41.37
C ALA A 313 -13.42 0.75 -40.98
N ALA A 314 -14.65 0.85 -40.45
CA ALA A 314 -15.19 2.13 -40.01
C ALA A 314 -14.43 2.66 -38.78
N ARG A 315 -14.14 1.78 -37.81
CA ARG A 315 -13.34 2.12 -36.62
C ARG A 315 -11.89 2.42 -36.95
N ALA A 316 -11.29 1.69 -37.89
CA ALA A 316 -9.94 1.97 -38.35
C ALA A 316 -9.85 3.36 -39.01
N ARG A 317 -10.83 3.72 -39.86
CA ARG A 317 -10.91 5.07 -40.47
C ARG A 317 -11.14 6.17 -39.43
N GLU A 318 -11.90 5.91 -38.37
CA GLU A 318 -12.14 6.86 -37.27
C GLU A 318 -10.84 7.21 -36.53
N LEU A 319 -10.03 6.20 -36.18
CA LEU A 319 -8.83 6.38 -35.35
C LEU A 319 -7.56 6.75 -36.14
N GLY A 320 -7.51 6.40 -37.43
CA GLY A 320 -6.30 6.57 -38.24
C GLY A 320 -5.81 8.02 -38.38
N PRO A 321 -6.67 9.05 -38.55
CA PRO A 321 -6.22 10.44 -38.57
C PRO A 321 -5.49 10.87 -37.29
N ALA A 322 -6.02 10.49 -36.12
CA ALA A 322 -5.37 10.77 -34.84
C ALA A 322 -4.03 10.04 -34.69
N LEU A 323 -3.93 8.81 -35.21
CA LEU A 323 -2.66 8.08 -35.26
C LEU A 323 -1.65 8.73 -36.20
N ALA A 324 -2.08 9.22 -37.36
CA ALA A 324 -1.22 9.93 -38.30
C ALA A 324 -0.69 11.23 -37.69
N GLU A 325 -1.52 11.98 -36.97
CA GLU A 325 -1.09 13.18 -36.24
C GLU A 325 -0.06 12.82 -35.16
N LEU A 326 -0.30 11.76 -34.39
CA LEU A 326 0.67 11.30 -33.40
C LEU A 326 2.00 10.91 -34.04
N ARG A 327 1.99 10.22 -35.18
CA ARG A 327 3.22 9.80 -35.90
C ARG A 327 3.96 10.94 -36.57
N LEU A 328 3.29 12.02 -36.93
CA LEU A 328 3.96 13.24 -37.36
C LEU A 328 4.79 13.86 -36.22
N ARG A 329 4.29 13.78 -34.99
CA ARG A 329 4.97 14.32 -33.79
C ARG A 329 5.99 13.35 -33.20
N VAL A 330 5.72 12.05 -33.32
CA VAL A 330 6.51 10.93 -32.78
C VAL A 330 6.86 9.99 -33.93
N PRO A 331 7.84 10.34 -34.78
CA PRO A 331 8.22 9.52 -35.93
C PRO A 331 8.77 8.15 -35.51
N GLY A 332 9.34 8.07 -34.30
CA GLY A 332 10.00 6.88 -33.77
C GLY A 332 11.38 6.66 -34.39
N ARG A 333 12.04 5.57 -33.97
CA ARG A 333 13.44 5.27 -34.37
C ARG A 333 13.62 4.75 -35.79
N ARG A 334 12.54 4.26 -36.41
CA ARG A 334 12.53 3.74 -37.78
C ARG A 334 11.69 4.67 -38.64
N GLU A 335 12.30 5.22 -39.69
CA GLU A 335 11.60 6.01 -40.69
C GLU A 335 10.49 5.17 -41.36
N GLY A 336 9.39 5.79 -41.77
CA GLY A 336 8.29 5.12 -42.49
C GLY A 336 7.00 4.90 -41.70
N ALA A 337 6.95 5.20 -40.39
CA ALA A 337 5.77 4.92 -39.58
C ALA A 337 4.55 5.76 -40.00
N LEU A 338 4.75 7.04 -40.34
CA LEU A 338 3.69 7.92 -40.81
C LEU A 338 3.20 7.52 -42.22
N GLU A 339 4.13 7.22 -43.12
CA GLU A 339 3.86 6.80 -44.49
C GLU A 339 3.03 5.51 -44.50
N ASN A 340 3.34 4.56 -43.60
CA ASN A 340 2.60 3.32 -43.43
C ASN A 340 1.14 3.58 -43.03
N VAL A 341 0.91 4.42 -42.02
CA VAL A 341 -0.45 4.80 -41.57
C VAL A 341 -1.22 5.47 -42.72
N GLN A 342 -0.59 6.41 -43.43
CA GLN A 342 -1.23 7.11 -44.55
C GLN A 342 -1.56 6.17 -45.72
N GLN A 343 -0.68 5.22 -46.04
CA GLN A 343 -0.93 4.23 -47.09
C GLN A 343 -2.10 3.31 -46.73
N HIS A 344 -2.13 2.82 -45.49
CA HIS A 344 -3.22 1.98 -45.00
C HIS A 344 -4.55 2.76 -44.98
N LEU A 345 -4.55 4.02 -44.52
CA LEU A 345 -5.74 4.89 -44.57
C LEU A 345 -6.30 5.07 -45.98
N ARG A 346 -5.44 5.27 -47.00
CA ARG A 346 -5.88 5.34 -48.40
C ARG A 346 -6.54 4.04 -48.86
N GLN A 347 -5.98 2.88 -48.50
CA GLN A 347 -6.57 1.58 -48.82
C GLN A 347 -7.94 1.37 -48.18
N LEU A 348 -8.11 1.84 -46.94
CA LEU A 348 -9.40 1.81 -46.26
C LEU A 348 -10.41 2.74 -46.93
N GLN A 349 -10.00 3.86 -47.53
CA GLN A 349 -10.92 4.78 -48.23
C GLN A 349 -11.42 4.24 -49.58
N THR A 350 -10.66 3.34 -50.21
CA THR A 350 -11.01 2.72 -51.49
C THR A 350 -11.88 1.46 -51.37
N ASN A 351 -11.96 0.87 -50.18
CA ASN A 351 -12.80 -0.29 -49.85
C ASN A 351 -14.03 0.14 -49.05
#